data_AF-A0A9E5E2G0-F1
#
_entry.id   AF-A0A9E5E2G0-F1
#
_cell.length_a   1.000
_cell.length_b   1.000
_cell.length_c   1.000
_cell.angle_alpha   90.00
_cell.angle_beta   90.00
_cell.angle_gamma   90.00
#
_symmetry.space_group_name_H-M   'P 1'
#
loop_
_entity.id
_entity.type
_entity.pdbx_description
1 polymer ?
#
loop_
_entity_poly.entity_id
_entity_poly.type
_entity_poly.pdbx_seq_one_letter_code
_entity_poly.pdbx_strand_id
1 'polypeptide(L)'
;MKRFMLFLSLGALVVFEVSALPVREALALVETGAEHPTRCPADSVIGGSGEVSRFQIMPDVWRGYSKSGDYNDPEAAWKVAQQILDERTKWFRRVTGREPNKTELYVLWNKPGHFESVGFKLSRVKPLYRERAERFSNLCHLQATLARKPKPAI
;
A
#
# COMPACT_ATOMS: atom_id res chain seq x y z
N MET A 1 11.44 -8.29 63.00
CA MET A 1 12.22 -7.51 62.01
C MET A 1 11.93 -8.07 60.62
N LYS A 2 11.06 -7.45 59.82
CA LYS A 2 10.75 -7.91 58.45
C LYS A 2 11.44 -6.95 57.47
N ARG A 3 12.44 -7.45 56.74
CA ARG A 3 13.16 -6.69 55.71
C ARG A 3 12.30 -6.58 54.45
N PHE A 4 11.93 -5.36 54.07
CA PHE A 4 11.37 -5.05 52.76
C PHE A 4 12.53 -4.97 51.75
N MET A 5 12.56 -5.88 50.77
CA MET A 5 13.42 -5.75 49.58
C MET A 5 12.62 -5.03 48.50
N LEU A 6 13.04 -3.82 48.16
CA LEU A 6 12.52 -3.03 47.04
C LEU A 6 13.27 -3.49 45.77
N PHE A 7 12.59 -4.16 44.85
CA PHE A 7 13.14 -4.41 43.51
C PHE A 7 12.82 -3.22 42.61
N LEU A 8 13.85 -2.43 42.27
CA LEU A 8 13.79 -1.45 41.18
C LEU A 8 13.94 -2.21 39.86
N SER A 9 12.84 -2.46 39.16
CA SER A 9 12.87 -2.96 37.78
C SER A 9 13.09 -1.78 36.82
N LEU A 10 14.27 -1.71 36.23
CA LEU A 10 14.61 -0.79 35.14
C LEU A 10 13.92 -1.29 33.86
N GLY A 11 12.83 -0.63 33.45
CA GLY A 11 12.13 -0.98 32.21
C GLY A 11 12.98 -0.66 30.98
N ALA A 12 13.35 -1.68 30.21
CA ALA A 12 13.96 -1.50 28.90
C ALA A 12 12.94 -0.90 27.93
N LEU A 13 13.20 0.31 27.44
CA LEU A 13 12.40 0.94 26.41
C LEU A 13 12.72 0.27 25.07
N VAL A 14 11.87 -0.62 24.59
CA VAL A 14 11.96 -1.17 23.23
C VAL A 14 11.47 -0.09 22.27
N VAL A 15 12.39 0.53 21.53
CA VAL A 15 12.06 1.45 20.45
C VAL A 15 11.84 0.61 19.18
N PHE A 16 10.60 0.52 18.70
CA PHE A 16 10.30 -0.08 17.41
C PHE A 16 10.63 0.93 16.30
N GLU A 17 11.57 0.58 15.43
CA GLU A 17 11.88 1.34 14.23
C GLU A 17 10.80 1.05 13.17
N VAL A 18 9.83 1.95 13.04
CA VAL A 18 8.81 1.87 11.98
C VAL A 18 9.42 2.49 10.73
N SER A 19 9.74 1.65 9.74
CA SER A 19 10.23 2.07 8.43
C SER A 19 9.09 2.20 7.44
N ALA A 20 9.24 3.10 6.46
CA ALA A 20 8.30 3.23 5.36
C ALA A 20 8.27 1.93 4.53
N LEU A 21 7.07 1.43 4.24
CA LEU A 21 6.93 0.22 3.42
C LEU A 21 7.21 0.54 1.94
N PRO A 22 7.96 -0.30 1.23
CA PRO A 22 8.05 -0.20 -0.22
C PRO A 22 6.67 -0.42 -0.86
N VAL A 23 6.54 0.02 -2.12
CA VAL A 23 5.24 0.01 -2.84
C VAL A 23 4.63 -1.39 -2.91
N ARG A 24 5.45 -2.42 -3.09
CA ARG A 24 5.01 -3.81 -3.15
C ARG A 24 4.27 -4.21 -1.87
N GLU A 25 4.90 -4.00 -0.73
CA GLU A 25 4.38 -4.39 0.58
C GLU A 25 3.18 -3.53 0.96
N ALA A 26 3.26 -2.20 0.75
CA ALA A 26 2.15 -1.31 1.02
C ALA A 26 0.90 -1.65 0.18
N LEU A 27 1.09 -2.02 -1.09
CA LEU A 27 -0.01 -2.39 -1.98
C LEU A 27 -0.64 -3.72 -1.55
N ALA A 28 0.19 -4.75 -1.30
CA ALA A 28 -0.30 -6.06 -0.87
C ALA A 28 -1.04 -5.98 0.48
N LEU A 29 -0.52 -5.19 1.41
CA LEU A 29 -1.13 -4.96 2.72
C LEU A 29 -2.50 -4.29 2.61
N VAL A 30 -2.64 -3.27 1.74
CA VAL A 30 -3.93 -2.58 1.57
C VAL A 30 -4.96 -3.44 0.84
N GLU A 31 -4.54 -4.25 -0.13
CA GLU A 31 -5.45 -5.04 -0.96
C GLU A 31 -5.90 -6.34 -0.27
N THR A 32 -5.02 -7.04 0.43
CA THR A 32 -5.33 -8.36 1.02
C THR A 32 -4.84 -8.56 2.46
N GLY A 33 -4.11 -7.61 3.03
CA GLY A 33 -3.51 -7.77 4.35
C GLY A 33 -2.19 -8.55 4.35
N ALA A 34 -1.55 -8.76 3.19
CA ALA A 34 -0.29 -9.49 3.12
C ALA A 34 0.88 -8.67 3.70
N GLU A 35 1.43 -9.10 4.84
CA GLU A 35 2.50 -8.38 5.56
C GLU A 35 3.92 -8.73 5.09
N HIS A 36 4.10 -9.86 4.40
CA HIS A 36 5.42 -10.39 4.04
C HIS A 36 5.49 -10.78 2.54
N PRO A 37 6.70 -10.70 1.92
CA PRO A 37 6.88 -10.99 0.51
C PRO A 37 6.77 -12.48 0.17
N THR A 38 6.92 -13.35 1.17
CA THR A 38 6.80 -14.80 1.02
C THR A 38 5.36 -15.25 0.81
N ARG A 39 5.18 -16.45 0.26
CA ARG A 39 3.85 -17.02 0.00
C ARG A 39 3.04 -17.13 1.29
N CYS A 40 1.78 -16.70 1.25
CA CYS A 40 0.85 -16.71 2.39
C CYS A 40 -0.61 -16.85 1.91
N PRO A 41 -1.60 -17.04 2.81
CA PRO A 41 -3.00 -17.21 2.41
C PRO A 41 -3.55 -16.06 1.55
N ALA A 42 -3.00 -14.85 1.69
CA ALA A 42 -3.38 -13.68 0.90
C ALA A 42 -3.16 -13.87 -0.61
N ASP A 43 -2.23 -14.75 -1.02
CA ASP A 43 -1.98 -15.06 -2.43
C ASP A 43 -3.16 -15.73 -3.13
N SER A 44 -4.01 -16.41 -2.38
CA SER A 44 -5.17 -17.15 -2.89
C SER A 44 -6.48 -16.40 -2.67
N VAL A 45 -6.44 -15.16 -2.16
CA VAL A 45 -7.65 -14.36 -1.91
C VAL A 45 -8.29 -13.97 -3.23
N ILE A 46 -9.59 -14.28 -3.36
CA ILE A 46 -10.42 -13.87 -4.48
C ILE A 46 -11.30 -12.69 -4.02
N GLY A 47 -11.19 -11.57 -4.72
CA GLY A 47 -11.96 -10.37 -4.46
C GLY A 47 -13.43 -10.52 -4.83
N GLY A 48 -14.25 -9.57 -4.37
CA GLY A 48 -15.71 -9.60 -4.57
C GLY A 48 -16.14 -9.56 -6.04
N SER A 49 -15.29 -9.08 -6.95
CA SER A 49 -15.54 -9.05 -8.39
C SER A 49 -14.78 -10.15 -9.15
N GLY A 50 -14.13 -11.08 -8.43
CA GLY A 50 -13.26 -12.09 -9.01
C GLY A 50 -11.81 -11.64 -9.21
N GLU A 51 -11.38 -10.55 -8.54
CA GLU A 51 -9.97 -10.17 -8.48
C GLU A 51 -9.12 -11.30 -7.90
N VAL A 52 -7.90 -11.50 -8.38
CA VAL A 52 -7.00 -12.57 -7.94
C VAL A 52 -5.67 -12.02 -7.43
N SER A 53 -4.89 -12.88 -6.77
CA SER A 53 -3.59 -12.59 -6.15
C SER A 53 -3.67 -11.66 -4.93
N ARG A 54 -2.54 -11.56 -4.21
CA ARG A 54 -2.35 -10.61 -3.10
C ARG A 54 -2.56 -9.14 -3.48
N PHE A 55 -2.52 -8.82 -4.78
CA PHE A 55 -2.70 -7.45 -5.29
C PHE A 55 -4.12 -7.18 -5.81
N GLN A 56 -5.03 -8.17 -5.81
CA GLN A 56 -6.41 -8.01 -6.27
C GLN A 56 -6.50 -7.48 -7.72
N ILE A 57 -5.86 -8.20 -8.65
CA ILE A 57 -5.84 -7.88 -10.08
C ILE A 57 -6.99 -8.64 -10.76
N MET A 58 -7.77 -7.97 -11.60
CA MET A 58 -8.77 -8.67 -12.43
C MET A 58 -8.09 -9.63 -13.42
N PRO A 59 -8.56 -10.88 -13.58
CA PRO A 59 -7.98 -11.84 -14.52
C PRO A 59 -7.84 -11.30 -15.94
N ASP A 60 -8.81 -10.51 -16.41
CA ASP A 60 -8.79 -9.92 -17.75
C ASP A 60 -7.68 -8.88 -17.91
N VAL A 61 -7.45 -8.09 -16.86
CA VAL A 61 -6.32 -7.15 -16.81
C VAL A 61 -5.01 -7.93 -16.77
N TRP A 62 -4.90 -8.95 -15.93
CA TRP A 62 -3.70 -9.80 -15.83
C TRP A 62 -3.30 -10.39 -17.18
N ARG A 63 -4.26 -10.93 -17.95
CA ARG A 63 -4.01 -11.52 -19.28
C ARG A 63 -3.45 -10.53 -20.29
N GLY A 64 -3.62 -9.23 -20.07
CA GLY A 64 -2.96 -8.18 -20.86
C GLY A 64 -1.44 -8.10 -20.63
N TYR A 65 -0.94 -8.58 -19.49
CA TYR A 65 0.46 -8.45 -19.08
C TYR A 65 1.19 -9.79 -18.97
N SER A 66 0.47 -10.90 -18.74
CA SER A 66 1.06 -12.23 -18.62
C SER A 66 0.15 -13.31 -19.21
N LYS A 67 0.78 -14.31 -19.84
CA LYS A 67 0.09 -15.53 -20.31
C LYS A 67 -0.04 -16.60 -19.22
N SER A 68 0.71 -16.48 -18.11
CA SER A 68 0.66 -17.43 -17.01
C SER A 68 -0.59 -17.21 -16.15
N GLY A 69 -1.13 -18.31 -15.59
CA GLY A 69 -2.19 -18.30 -14.59
C GLY A 69 -1.69 -18.38 -13.14
N ASP A 70 -0.40 -18.12 -12.89
CA ASP A 70 0.23 -18.24 -11.57
C ASP A 70 -0.12 -17.08 -10.63
N TYR A 71 -1.42 -16.82 -10.44
CA TYR A 71 -1.91 -15.73 -9.60
C TYR A 71 -1.43 -15.82 -8.14
N ASN A 72 -1.20 -17.05 -7.67
CA ASN A 72 -0.82 -17.37 -6.30
C ASN A 72 0.71 -17.39 -6.10
N ASP A 73 1.51 -17.09 -7.13
CA ASP A 73 2.93 -16.88 -7.00
C ASP A 73 3.22 -15.39 -6.74
N PRO A 74 3.80 -15.03 -5.58
CA PRO A 74 3.94 -13.63 -5.18
C PRO A 74 4.92 -12.84 -6.06
N GLU A 75 5.92 -13.49 -6.65
CA GLU A 75 6.88 -12.83 -7.54
C GLU A 75 6.27 -12.62 -8.92
N ALA A 76 5.56 -13.62 -9.46
CA ALA A 76 4.80 -13.49 -10.70
C ALA A 76 3.73 -12.40 -10.59
N ALA A 77 2.98 -12.39 -9.48
CA ALA A 77 1.98 -11.38 -9.21
C ALA A 77 2.59 -9.98 -9.06
N TRP A 78 3.74 -9.86 -8.41
CA TRP A 78 4.42 -8.57 -8.29
C TRP A 78 4.93 -8.06 -9.64
N LYS A 79 5.50 -8.93 -10.47
CA LYS A 79 5.94 -8.57 -11.82
C LYS A 79 4.80 -8.00 -12.67
N VAL A 80 3.62 -8.63 -12.61
CA VAL A 80 2.42 -8.13 -13.30
C VAL A 80 1.95 -6.81 -12.71
N ALA A 81 1.86 -6.70 -11.39
CA ALA A 81 1.46 -5.47 -10.70
C ALA A 81 2.40 -4.29 -11.05
N GLN A 82 3.70 -4.53 -11.10
CA GLN A 82 4.71 -3.54 -11.45
C GLN A 82 4.51 -3.03 -12.89
N GLN A 83 4.28 -3.92 -13.86
CA GLN A 83 4.02 -3.52 -15.25
C GLN A 83 2.75 -2.66 -15.38
N ILE A 84 1.68 -3.02 -14.67
CA ILE A 84 0.44 -2.24 -14.62
C ILE A 84 0.70 -0.84 -14.04
N LEU A 85 1.43 -0.75 -12.92
CA LEU A 85 1.76 0.53 -12.29
C LEU A 85 2.62 1.40 -13.20
N ASP A 86 3.61 0.81 -13.88
CA ASP A 86 4.50 1.52 -14.81
C ASP A 86 3.72 2.09 -16.00
N GLU A 87 2.83 1.29 -16.60
CA GLU A 87 2.01 1.74 -17.72
C GLU A 87 1.07 2.87 -17.31
N ARG A 88 0.36 2.71 -16.19
CA ARG A 88 -0.57 3.73 -15.69
C ARG A 88 0.15 5.01 -15.26
N THR A 89 1.35 4.89 -14.71
CA THR A 89 2.20 6.04 -14.38
C THR A 89 2.66 6.77 -15.63
N LYS A 90 3.11 6.04 -16.67
CA LYS A 90 3.49 6.63 -17.97
C LYS A 90 2.31 7.34 -18.63
N TRP A 91 1.13 6.72 -18.61
CA TRP A 91 -0.09 7.33 -19.12
C TRP A 91 -0.46 8.60 -18.35
N PHE A 92 -0.48 8.54 -17.02
CA PHE A 92 -0.72 9.71 -16.18
C PHE A 92 0.24 10.86 -16.48
N ARG A 93 1.55 10.57 -16.59
CA ARG A 93 2.58 11.56 -16.90
C ARG A 93 2.37 12.19 -18.27
N ARG A 94 2.00 11.38 -19.27
CA ARG A 94 1.69 11.87 -20.62
C ARG A 94 0.53 12.86 -20.63
N VAL A 95 -0.52 12.59 -19.84
CA VAL A 95 -1.73 13.42 -19.82
C VAL A 95 -1.58 14.65 -18.92
N THR A 96 -0.89 14.51 -17.78
CA THR A 96 -0.84 15.57 -16.75
C THR A 96 0.48 16.35 -16.72
N GLY A 97 1.54 15.85 -17.36
CA GLY A 97 2.87 16.46 -17.36
C GLY A 97 3.65 16.30 -16.05
N ARG A 98 3.20 15.48 -15.10
CA ARG A 98 3.85 15.31 -13.78
C ARG A 98 3.83 13.86 -13.30
N GLU A 99 4.62 13.58 -12.26
CA GLU A 99 4.56 12.29 -11.55
C GLU A 99 3.33 12.23 -10.63
N PRO A 100 2.73 11.03 -10.45
CA PRO A 100 1.73 10.81 -9.42
C PRO A 100 2.41 10.79 -8.04
N ASN A 101 1.80 11.43 -7.06
CA ASN A 101 2.15 11.18 -5.66
C ASN A 101 1.64 9.79 -5.21
N LYS A 102 1.97 9.34 -4.00
CA LYS A 102 1.57 8.00 -3.53
C LYS A 102 0.05 7.80 -3.45
N THR A 103 -0.69 8.83 -3.05
CA THR A 103 -2.16 8.78 -3.06
C THR A 103 -2.67 8.59 -4.49
N GLU A 104 -2.16 9.35 -5.45
CA GLU A 104 -2.55 9.25 -6.86
C GLU A 104 -2.14 7.92 -7.49
N LEU A 105 -0.96 7.40 -7.15
CA LEU A 105 -0.48 6.09 -7.59
C LEU A 105 -1.47 4.99 -7.20
N TYR A 106 -1.99 5.03 -5.98
CA TYR A 106 -3.00 4.07 -5.56
C TYR A 106 -4.35 4.28 -6.24
N VAL A 107 -4.78 5.52 -6.50
CA VAL A 107 -6.02 5.74 -7.28
C VAL A 107 -5.86 5.21 -8.71
N LEU A 108 -4.69 5.41 -9.33
CA LEU A 108 -4.33 4.81 -10.62
C LEU A 108 -4.36 3.28 -10.54
N TRP A 109 -3.93 2.67 -9.44
CA TRP A 109 -4.09 1.22 -9.21
C TRP A 109 -5.55 0.80 -9.10
N ASN A 110 -6.32 1.43 -8.21
CA ASN A 110 -7.62 0.91 -7.80
C ASN A 110 -8.76 1.27 -8.77
N LYS A 111 -8.76 2.48 -9.33
CA LYS A 111 -9.85 3.03 -10.16
C LYS A 111 -9.31 4.01 -11.23
N PRO A 112 -8.47 3.57 -12.18
CA PRO A 112 -7.84 4.46 -13.18
C PRO A 112 -8.87 5.24 -14.02
N GLY A 113 -9.91 4.58 -14.53
CA GLY A 113 -10.94 5.25 -15.35
C GLY A 113 -11.79 6.27 -14.57
N HIS A 114 -12.02 6.05 -13.27
CA HIS A 114 -12.67 7.05 -12.40
C HIS A 114 -11.76 8.27 -12.22
N PHE A 115 -10.45 8.06 -12.05
CA PHE A 115 -9.53 9.15 -11.82
C PHE A 115 -9.37 10.04 -13.05
N GLU A 116 -9.32 9.42 -14.24
CA GLU A 116 -9.36 10.12 -15.52
C GLU A 116 -10.66 10.89 -15.71
N SER A 117 -11.82 10.29 -15.47
CA SER A 117 -13.11 10.93 -15.71
C SER A 117 -13.32 12.19 -14.86
N VAL A 118 -12.62 12.29 -13.72
CA VAL A 118 -12.62 13.49 -12.86
C VAL A 118 -11.44 14.44 -13.12
N GLY A 119 -10.70 14.23 -14.20
CA GLY A 119 -9.60 15.07 -14.67
C GLY A 119 -8.35 14.99 -13.81
N PHE A 120 -8.06 13.81 -13.24
CA PHE A 120 -6.92 13.59 -12.34
C PHE A 120 -6.90 14.51 -11.12
N LYS A 121 -8.08 14.93 -10.64
CA LYS A 121 -8.23 15.77 -9.44
C LYS A 121 -8.61 14.91 -8.25
N LEU A 122 -7.69 14.73 -7.29
CA LEU A 122 -7.96 13.97 -6.05
C LEU A 122 -9.20 14.49 -5.31
N SER A 123 -9.43 15.80 -5.30
CA SER A 123 -10.60 16.42 -4.65
C SER A 123 -11.95 15.95 -5.21
N ARG A 124 -11.97 15.40 -6.43
CA ARG A 124 -13.15 14.85 -7.11
C ARG A 124 -13.22 13.32 -7.11
N VAL A 125 -12.21 12.64 -6.58
CA VAL A 125 -12.23 11.20 -6.37
C VAL A 125 -13.21 10.87 -5.24
N LYS A 126 -14.03 9.82 -5.42
CA LYS A 126 -15.02 9.38 -4.41
C LYS A 126 -14.33 9.15 -3.06
N PRO A 127 -14.93 9.57 -1.92
CA PRO A 127 -14.30 9.50 -0.61
C PRO A 127 -13.71 8.12 -0.27
N LEU A 128 -14.48 7.05 -0.52
CA LEU A 128 -14.04 5.67 -0.29
C LEU A 128 -12.71 5.32 -0.99
N TYR A 129 -12.51 5.77 -2.24
CA TYR A 129 -11.27 5.48 -2.97
C TYR A 129 -10.11 6.31 -2.46
N ARG A 130 -10.39 7.54 -2.02
CA ARG A 130 -9.40 8.44 -1.42
C ARG A 130 -8.92 7.92 -0.08
N GLU A 131 -9.82 7.46 0.79
CA GLU A 131 -9.46 6.87 2.09
C GLU A 131 -8.54 5.66 1.91
N ARG A 132 -8.84 4.76 0.97
CA ARG A 132 -7.95 3.64 0.65
C ARG A 132 -6.58 4.12 0.14
N ALA A 133 -6.56 5.13 -0.72
CA ALA A 133 -5.33 5.72 -1.25
C ALA A 133 -4.49 6.42 -0.17
N GLU A 134 -5.12 7.08 0.79
CA GLU A 134 -4.46 7.72 1.92
C GLU A 134 -3.83 6.67 2.85
N ARG A 135 -4.51 5.54 3.11
CA ARG A 135 -3.91 4.43 3.87
C ARG A 135 -2.65 3.89 3.16
N PHE A 136 -2.72 3.67 1.86
CA PHE A 136 -1.55 3.27 1.06
C PHE A 136 -0.42 4.31 1.15
N SER A 137 -0.75 5.58 0.95
CA SER A 137 0.19 6.69 1.01
C SER A 137 0.89 6.76 2.37
N ASN A 138 0.13 6.61 3.46
CA ASN A 138 0.66 6.58 4.81
C ASN A 138 1.65 5.43 5.02
N LEU A 139 1.35 4.22 4.52
CA LEU A 139 2.27 3.08 4.60
C LEU A 139 3.58 3.35 3.86
N CYS A 140 3.52 4.00 2.69
CA CYS A 140 4.70 4.41 1.93
C CYS A 140 5.47 5.59 2.54
N HIS A 141 4.87 6.34 3.47
CA HIS A 141 5.41 7.59 4.01
C HIS A 141 5.57 7.59 5.53
N LEU A 142 5.53 6.43 6.21
CA LEU A 142 5.67 6.31 7.66
C LEU A 142 7.04 6.78 8.17
N GLN A 143 7.23 8.11 8.17
CA GLN A 143 8.15 8.92 8.96
C GLN A 143 7.91 10.46 8.88
N ALA A 144 6.77 10.98 8.44
CA ALA A 144 6.55 12.45 8.44
C ALA A 144 5.85 13.01 9.70
N THR A 145 5.06 12.22 10.43
CA THR A 145 4.14 12.78 11.46
C THR A 145 4.61 12.60 12.91
N LEU A 146 5.51 11.65 13.19
CA LEU A 146 6.08 11.48 14.55
C LEU A 146 7.33 12.33 14.80
N ALA A 147 7.98 12.84 13.75
CA ALA A 147 9.13 13.75 13.87
C ALA A 147 8.74 15.22 14.12
N ARG A 148 7.44 15.55 14.15
CA ARG A 148 6.93 16.93 14.12
C ARG A 148 6.05 17.35 15.31
N LYS A 149 5.99 16.58 16.40
CA LYS A 149 5.42 17.10 17.65
C LYS A 149 6.53 17.83 18.43
N PRO A 150 6.52 19.18 18.51
CA PRO A 150 7.35 19.84 19.50
C PRO A 150 6.93 19.38 20.90
N LYS A 151 7.93 19.11 21.74
CA LYS A 151 7.77 18.84 23.17
C LYS A 151 6.98 20.01 23.79
N PRO A 152 5.89 19.79 24.54
CA PRO A 152 5.28 20.87 25.28
C PRO A 152 6.31 21.41 26.27
N ALA A 153 6.59 22.71 26.19
CA ALA A 153 7.31 23.40 27.24
C ALA A 153 6.44 23.37 28.50
N ILE A 154 7.01 22.87 29.60
CA ILE A 154 6.48 23.07 30.95
C ILE A 154 7.01 24.42 31.43
#